data_AF-A0A929BDD3-F1
#
_entry.id   AF-A0A929BDD3-F1
#
_cell.length_a   1.000
_cell.length_b   1.000
_cell.length_c   1.000
_cell.angle_alpha   90.00
_cell.angle_beta   90.00
_cell.angle_gamma   90.00
#
_symmetry.space_group_name_H-M   'P 1'
#
loop_
_entity.id
_entity.type
_entity.pdbx_description
1 polymer ?
#
loop_
_entity_poly.entity_id
_entity_poly.type
_entity_poly.pdbx_seq_one_letter_code
_entity_poly.pdbx_strand_id
1 'polypeptide(L)'
;MKQLFKILMLISIFTIISCESGKKHEEVKYEYEEESTELNETLKAKIGDWAKTGAICYGIVVAVDESGLPSFGKPIKAKIVSISENSLKLKALEDVNVGEKTGCSKMGLSKGETWLEEDGDLFLTRDKAEKYLKENGLLE
;
A
#
# COMPACT_ATOMS: atom_id res chain seq x y z
N MET A 1 7.72 -13.94 77.44
CA MET A 1 8.04 -12.51 77.72
C MET A 1 9.11 -12.04 76.75
N LYS A 2 8.78 -11.00 75.98
CA LYS A 2 9.62 -9.96 75.33
C LYS A 2 11.08 -10.28 74.97
N GLN A 3 11.40 -10.25 73.67
CA GLN A 3 12.46 -9.45 73.02
C GLN A 3 12.15 -9.46 71.50
N LEU A 4 11.64 -8.39 70.87
CA LEU A 4 12.37 -7.26 70.28
C LEU A 4 13.45 -7.66 69.27
N PHE A 5 13.09 -7.71 67.99
CA PHE A 5 14.01 -7.33 66.91
C PHE A 5 13.31 -6.38 65.95
N LYS A 6 13.82 -5.15 65.95
CA LYS A 6 13.51 -4.07 65.02
C LYS A 6 14.16 -4.38 63.67
N ILE A 7 13.79 -3.55 62.69
CA ILE A 7 14.37 -3.36 61.35
C ILE A 7 13.49 -4.01 60.26
N LEU A 8 12.55 -3.23 59.73
CA LEU A 8 12.59 -3.00 58.30
C LEU A 8 12.24 -1.54 58.02
N MET A 9 13.18 -0.94 57.31
CA MET A 9 13.41 0.46 57.04
C MET A 9 12.37 0.99 56.05
N LEU A 10 11.96 2.24 56.27
CA LEU A 10 11.23 3.06 55.30
C LEU A 10 11.88 2.97 53.92
N ILE A 11 11.09 2.68 52.88
CA ILE A 11 11.42 3.06 51.51
C ILE A 11 10.25 3.87 50.95
N SER A 12 10.43 5.18 51.11
CA SER A 12 10.12 6.28 50.19
C SER A 12 9.09 6.03 49.09
N ILE A 13 7.90 6.61 49.30
CA ILE A 13 6.90 6.87 48.28
C ILE A 13 7.51 7.87 47.28
N PHE A 14 7.85 7.43 46.07
CA PHE A 14 8.01 8.33 44.93
C PHE A 14 6.64 8.55 44.30
N THR A 15 6.01 9.68 44.64
CA THR A 15 4.91 10.25 43.88
C THR A 15 5.47 10.82 42.58
N ILE A 16 5.24 10.14 41.45
CA ILE A 16 5.24 10.80 40.14
C ILE A 16 3.80 11.20 39.86
N ILE A 17 3.55 12.51 39.96
CA ILE A 17 2.39 13.14 39.37
C ILE A 17 2.63 13.08 37.86
N SER A 18 1.85 12.27 37.15
CA SER A 18 1.58 12.49 35.74
C SER A 18 0.07 12.56 35.57
N CYS A 19 -0.39 13.80 35.46
CA CYS A 19 -1.68 14.15 34.93
C CYS A 19 -1.50 14.12 33.42
N GLU A 20 -2.00 13.10 32.73
CA GLU A 20 -2.38 13.30 31.34
C GLU A 20 -3.55 12.39 31.01
N SER A 21 -4.64 13.06 30.66
CA SER A 21 -5.94 12.57 30.22
C SER A 21 -5.85 11.39 29.26
N GLY A 22 -5.99 10.18 29.80
CA GLY A 22 -6.31 8.99 29.02
C GLY A 22 -7.76 9.09 28.53
N LYS A 23 -7.99 9.83 27.45
CA LYS A 23 -9.20 9.68 26.65
C LYS A 23 -9.23 8.22 26.21
N LYS A 24 -10.23 7.46 26.68
CA LYS A 24 -10.58 6.17 26.09
C LYS A 24 -10.85 6.45 24.61
N HIS A 25 -9.92 6.06 23.75
CA HIS A 25 -10.20 5.95 22.33
C HIS A 25 -11.32 4.93 22.22
N GLU A 26 -12.50 5.43 21.86
CA GLU A 26 -13.59 4.65 21.31
C GLU A 26 -12.97 3.84 20.16
N GLU A 27 -12.93 2.51 20.31
CA GLU A 27 -12.58 1.64 19.20
C GLU A 27 -13.59 1.93 18.10
N VAL A 28 -13.14 2.64 17.06
CA VAL A 28 -13.86 2.78 15.81
C VAL A 28 -13.96 1.37 15.26
N LYS A 29 -15.12 0.75 15.50
CA LYS A 29 -15.48 -0.53 14.94
C LYS A 29 -15.72 -0.27 13.46
N TYR A 30 -14.67 -0.43 12.65
CA TYR A 30 -14.79 -0.39 11.20
C TYR A 30 -15.77 -1.49 10.82
N GLU A 31 -16.97 -1.09 10.40
CA GLU A 31 -17.93 -1.98 9.76
C GLU A 31 -17.26 -2.42 8.46
N TYR A 32 -16.72 -3.63 8.46
CA TYR A 32 -16.25 -4.28 7.25
C TYR A 32 -17.50 -4.52 6.40
N GLU A 33 -17.78 -3.61 5.46
CA GLU A 33 -18.58 -3.94 4.29
C GLU A 33 -17.91 -5.14 3.63
N GLU A 34 -18.69 -6.20 3.40
CA GLU A 34 -18.21 -7.43 2.80
C GLU A 34 -17.48 -7.09 1.48
N GLU A 35 -16.20 -7.46 1.38
CA GLU A 35 -15.40 -7.32 0.16
C GLU A 35 -16.17 -7.99 -0.99
N SER A 36 -16.76 -7.19 -1.88
CA SER A 36 -17.28 -7.69 -3.15
C SER A 36 -16.17 -8.44 -3.86
N THR A 37 -16.39 -9.72 -4.16
CA THR A 37 -15.45 -10.53 -4.93
C THR A 37 -15.43 -10.17 -6.42
N GLU A 38 -16.30 -9.24 -6.84
CA GLU A 38 -16.49 -8.87 -8.23
C GLU A 38 -16.23 -7.37 -8.46
N LEU A 39 -15.54 -7.07 -9.56
CA LEU A 39 -15.32 -5.71 -10.03
C LEU A 39 -16.62 -5.09 -10.55
N ASN A 40 -16.78 -3.79 -10.37
CA ASN A 40 -17.82 -3.02 -11.02
C ASN A 40 -17.71 -3.15 -12.56
N GLU A 41 -18.81 -2.89 -13.27
CA GLU A 41 -18.89 -3.09 -14.72
C GLU A 41 -17.84 -2.28 -15.50
N THR A 42 -17.53 -1.07 -15.05
CA THR A 42 -16.56 -0.18 -15.71
C THR A 42 -15.16 -0.76 -15.66
N LEU A 43 -14.71 -1.15 -14.47
CA LEU A 43 -13.36 -1.69 -14.24
C LEU A 43 -13.23 -3.10 -14.83
N LYS A 44 -14.31 -3.90 -14.75
CA LYS A 44 -14.41 -5.20 -15.41
C LYS A 44 -14.33 -5.08 -16.94
N ALA A 45 -14.94 -4.06 -17.55
CA ALA A 45 -14.88 -3.85 -18.99
C ALA A 45 -13.47 -3.47 -19.47
N LYS A 46 -12.72 -2.71 -18.68
CA LYS A 46 -11.36 -2.29 -19.03
C LYS A 46 -10.34 -3.42 -18.83
N ILE A 47 -10.41 -4.10 -17.69
CA ILE A 47 -9.47 -5.16 -17.34
C ILE A 47 -9.83 -6.44 -18.11
N GLY A 48 -11.11 -6.83 -18.11
CA GLY A 48 -11.62 -8.07 -18.67
C GLY A 48 -11.67 -9.22 -17.65
N ASP A 49 -12.32 -10.32 -18.05
CA ASP A 49 -12.65 -11.46 -17.16
C ASP A 49 -11.44 -12.29 -16.70
N TRP A 50 -10.22 -11.93 -17.11
CA TRP A 50 -9.02 -12.65 -16.69
C TRP A 50 -8.59 -12.30 -15.26
N ALA A 51 -9.04 -11.16 -14.73
CA ALA A 51 -8.66 -10.71 -13.39
C ALA A 51 -9.27 -11.59 -12.31
N LYS A 52 -8.40 -12.24 -11.55
CA LYS A 52 -8.77 -13.06 -10.40
C LYS A 52 -7.64 -13.03 -9.37
N THR A 53 -7.98 -13.23 -8.11
CA THR A 53 -7.00 -13.38 -7.04
C THR A 53 -5.94 -14.42 -7.40
N GLY A 54 -4.67 -14.04 -7.23
CA GLY A 54 -3.50 -14.85 -7.57
C GLY A 54 -3.03 -14.74 -9.02
N ALA A 55 -3.78 -14.10 -9.93
CA ALA A 55 -3.33 -13.89 -11.29
C ALA A 55 -2.09 -12.99 -11.34
N ILE A 56 -1.22 -13.28 -12.30
CA ILE A 56 -0.01 -12.51 -12.58
C ILE A 56 -0.34 -11.53 -13.71
N CYS A 57 0.00 -10.27 -13.50
CA CYS A 57 -0.25 -9.20 -14.46
C CYS A 57 0.91 -8.20 -14.47
N TYR A 58 0.78 -7.18 -15.28
CA TYR A 58 1.71 -6.07 -15.40
C TYR A 58 0.93 -4.78 -15.18
N GLY A 59 1.36 -4.00 -14.18
CA GLY A 59 0.92 -2.61 -14.01
C GLY A 59 1.95 -1.66 -14.58
N ILE A 60 1.74 -0.36 -14.38
CA ILE A 60 2.63 0.69 -14.83
C ILE A 60 3.08 1.54 -13.64
N VAL A 61 4.39 1.82 -13.57
CA VAL A 61 4.94 2.84 -12.69
C VAL A 61 5.35 4.02 -13.55
N VAL A 62 4.88 5.22 -13.23
CA VAL A 62 5.16 6.45 -13.97
C VAL A 62 5.93 7.43 -13.08
N ALA A 63 7.03 7.96 -13.60
CA ALA A 63 7.69 9.14 -13.08
C ALA A 63 6.96 10.39 -13.56
N VAL A 64 6.67 11.28 -12.62
CA VAL A 64 6.09 12.60 -12.89
C VAL A 64 7.18 13.67 -12.77
N ASP A 65 7.07 14.73 -13.57
CA ASP A 65 7.95 15.88 -13.49
C ASP A 65 7.56 16.88 -12.39
N GLU A 66 8.30 17.99 -12.29
CA GLU A 66 8.04 19.05 -11.31
C GLU A 66 6.67 19.72 -11.50
N SER A 67 6.07 19.62 -12.68
CA SER A 67 4.73 20.12 -13.00
C SER A 67 3.65 19.06 -12.73
N GLY A 68 4.02 17.87 -12.27
CA GLY A 68 3.13 16.74 -12.04
C GLY A 68 2.74 15.99 -13.31
N LEU A 69 3.39 16.25 -14.44
CA LEU A 69 3.10 15.58 -15.71
C LEU A 69 3.89 14.27 -15.82
N PRO A 70 3.25 13.17 -16.28
CA PRO A 70 3.93 11.94 -16.67
C PRO A 70 5.06 12.21 -17.66
N SER A 71 6.29 11.83 -17.33
CA SER A 71 7.45 12.01 -18.21
C SER A 71 8.04 10.69 -18.71
N PHE A 72 7.97 9.63 -17.91
CA PHE A 72 8.57 8.34 -18.22
C PHE A 72 7.90 7.24 -17.40
N GLY A 73 7.78 6.03 -17.93
CA GLY A 73 7.20 4.90 -17.21
C GLY A 73 7.88 3.57 -17.48
N LYS A 74 7.65 2.62 -16.58
CA LYS A 74 8.11 1.24 -16.71
C LYS A 74 6.99 0.27 -16.35
N PRO A 75 6.89 -0.87 -17.07
CA PRO A 75 6.00 -1.94 -16.64
C PRO A 75 6.52 -2.57 -15.35
N ILE A 76 5.62 -2.97 -14.47
CA ILE A 76 5.95 -3.73 -13.25
C ILE A 76 5.17 -5.03 -13.18
N LYS A 77 5.87 -6.14 -13.00
CA LYS A 77 5.24 -7.44 -12.76
C LYS A 77 4.60 -7.49 -11.37
N ALA A 78 3.33 -7.87 -11.33
CA ALA A 78 2.53 -7.89 -10.12
C ALA A 78 1.69 -9.17 -9.98
N LYS A 79 1.17 -9.39 -8.78
CA LYS A 79 0.15 -10.40 -8.49
C LYS A 79 -1.09 -9.73 -7.89
N ILE A 80 -2.28 -10.12 -8.36
CA ILE A 80 -3.55 -9.75 -7.72
C ILE A 80 -3.65 -10.45 -6.36
N VAL A 81 -3.79 -9.68 -5.28
CA VAL A 81 -3.87 -10.16 -3.90
C VAL A 81 -5.31 -10.24 -3.44
N SER A 82 -6.10 -9.22 -3.73
CA SER A 82 -7.54 -9.19 -3.49
C SER A 82 -8.22 -8.33 -4.55
N ILE A 83 -9.53 -8.54 -4.70
CA ILE A 83 -10.40 -7.79 -5.58
C ILE A 83 -11.49 -7.21 -4.69
N SER A 84 -11.77 -5.94 -4.89
CA SER A 84 -12.91 -5.22 -4.30
C SER A 84 -13.73 -4.65 -5.45
N GLU A 85 -14.93 -4.13 -5.16
CA GLU A 85 -15.82 -3.61 -6.20
C GLU A 85 -15.16 -2.54 -7.09
N ASN A 86 -14.39 -1.64 -6.48
CA ASN A 86 -13.83 -0.48 -7.16
C ASN A 86 -12.31 -0.51 -7.32
N SER A 87 -11.65 -1.60 -6.89
CA SER A 87 -10.19 -1.66 -6.93
C SER A 87 -9.63 -3.08 -6.91
N LEU A 88 -8.38 -3.20 -7.31
CA LEU A 88 -7.58 -4.41 -7.17
C LEU A 88 -6.38 -4.13 -6.28
N LYS A 89 -6.17 -4.95 -5.26
CA LYS A 89 -4.93 -4.91 -4.49
C LYS A 89 -3.86 -5.71 -5.21
N LEU A 90 -2.76 -5.06 -5.56
CA LEU A 90 -1.64 -5.66 -6.26
C LEU A 90 -0.43 -5.78 -5.35
N LYS A 91 0.41 -6.78 -5.61
CA LYS A 91 1.72 -6.95 -4.97
C LYS A 91 2.81 -7.03 -6.02
N ALA A 92 3.81 -6.17 -5.91
CA ALA A 92 4.99 -6.16 -6.78
C ALA A 92 5.77 -7.48 -6.64
N LEU A 93 6.13 -8.07 -7.76
CA LEU A 93 6.93 -9.31 -7.82
C LEU A 93 8.39 -9.06 -8.20
N GLU A 94 8.72 -7.83 -8.58
CA GLU A 94 10.03 -7.35 -8.94
C GLU A 94 10.21 -5.91 -8.44
N ASP A 95 11.46 -5.46 -8.40
CA ASP A 95 11.79 -4.07 -8.11
C ASP A 95 11.75 -3.26 -9.42
N VAL A 96 11.10 -2.10 -9.40
CA VAL A 96 11.10 -1.15 -10.51
C VAL A 96 11.50 0.22 -9.97
N ASN A 97 12.49 0.83 -10.63
CA ASN A 97 12.92 2.19 -10.39
C ASN A 97 12.77 3.00 -11.70
N VAL A 98 12.02 4.09 -11.64
CA VAL A 98 11.76 5.00 -12.77
C VAL A 98 12.69 6.23 -12.78
N GLY A 99 13.71 6.25 -11.92
CA GLY A 99 14.85 7.19 -11.95
C GLY A 99 14.94 8.10 -10.73
N GLU A 100 16.08 8.80 -10.60
CA GLU A 100 16.27 9.90 -9.65
C GLU A 100 16.00 11.24 -10.37
N LYS A 101 14.84 11.85 -10.14
CA LYS A 101 14.64 13.28 -10.37
C LYS A 101 14.79 14.01 -9.04
N THR A 102 15.43 15.18 -9.07
CA THR A 102 15.70 15.98 -7.87
C THR A 102 14.40 16.23 -7.09
N GLY A 103 14.29 15.74 -5.86
CA GLY A 103 13.20 16.09 -4.94
C GLY A 103 12.05 15.09 -4.76
N CYS A 104 12.07 13.88 -5.34
CA CYS A 104 11.05 12.85 -5.05
C CYS A 104 11.65 11.66 -4.29
N SER A 105 11.09 11.32 -3.11
CA SER A 105 11.67 10.36 -2.15
C SER A 105 11.33 8.88 -2.42
N LYS A 106 10.40 8.59 -3.33
CA LYS A 106 10.12 7.24 -3.85
C LYS A 106 9.70 7.33 -5.32
N MET A 107 10.58 6.90 -6.24
CA MET A 107 10.31 6.83 -7.68
C MET A 107 10.36 5.38 -8.17
N GLY A 108 9.49 4.56 -7.59
CA GLY A 108 9.49 3.13 -7.87
C GLY A 108 8.60 2.32 -6.93
N LEU A 109 8.57 1.02 -7.19
CA LEU A 109 7.97 0.02 -6.32
C LEU A 109 9.00 -1.08 -6.07
N SER A 110 9.21 -1.39 -4.80
CA SER A 110 10.07 -2.50 -4.38
C SER A 110 9.28 -3.80 -4.40
N LYS A 111 9.97 -4.92 -4.61
CA LYS A 111 9.40 -6.24 -4.56
C LYS A 111 8.69 -6.47 -3.22
N GLY A 112 7.42 -6.85 -3.32
CA GLY A 112 6.57 -7.12 -2.18
C GLY A 112 5.77 -5.93 -1.67
N GLU A 113 6.06 -4.69 -2.11
CA GLU A 113 5.17 -3.55 -1.90
C GLU A 113 3.81 -3.80 -2.56
N THR A 114 2.77 -3.19 -1.99
CA THR A 114 1.39 -3.33 -2.47
C THR A 114 0.77 -1.99 -2.74
N TRP A 115 -0.08 -1.91 -3.76
CA TRP A 115 -0.88 -0.74 -4.08
C TRP A 115 -2.31 -1.14 -4.45
N LEU A 116 -3.22 -0.16 -4.43
CA LEU A 116 -4.56 -0.28 -4.96
C LEU A 116 -4.58 0.27 -6.38
N GLU A 117 -5.14 -0.52 -7.29
CA GLU A 117 -5.37 -0.14 -8.68
C GLU A 117 -6.87 0.12 -8.87
N GLU A 118 -7.23 1.35 -9.19
CA GLU A 118 -8.61 1.82 -9.33
C GLU A 118 -8.96 2.16 -10.79
N ASP A 119 -7.95 2.49 -11.60
CA ASP A 119 -8.14 2.95 -12.98
C ASP A 119 -8.19 1.78 -13.96
N GLY A 120 -7.61 0.64 -13.63
CA GLY A 120 -7.61 -0.58 -14.44
C GLY A 120 -6.52 -0.63 -15.51
N ASP A 121 -5.41 0.09 -15.32
CA ASP A 121 -4.25 0.05 -16.22
C ASP A 121 -3.40 -1.21 -15.98
N LEU A 122 -4.02 -2.37 -16.21
CA LEU A 122 -3.43 -3.70 -16.02
C LEU A 122 -3.40 -4.52 -17.30
N PHE A 123 -2.28 -5.21 -17.49
CA PHE A 123 -1.99 -5.94 -18.72
C PHE A 123 -1.60 -7.38 -18.43
N LEU A 124 -2.04 -8.31 -19.28
CA LEU A 124 -1.68 -9.73 -19.20
C LEU A 124 -0.20 -10.00 -19.51
N THR A 125 0.43 -9.15 -20.31
CA THR A 125 1.82 -9.33 -20.76
C THR A 125 2.60 -8.03 -20.62
N ARG A 126 3.92 -8.16 -20.44
CA ARG A 126 4.83 -7.02 -20.41
C ARG A 126 4.75 -6.21 -21.70
N ASP A 127 4.75 -6.89 -22.85
CA ASP A 127 4.67 -6.25 -24.17
C ASP A 127 3.42 -5.37 -24.34
N LYS A 128 2.28 -5.75 -23.73
CA LYS A 128 1.06 -4.93 -23.76
C LYS A 128 1.20 -3.67 -22.90
N ALA A 129 1.82 -3.79 -21.73
CA ALA A 129 2.12 -2.64 -20.88
C ALA A 129 3.13 -1.70 -21.55
N GLU A 130 4.18 -2.24 -22.17
CA GLU A 130 5.16 -1.46 -22.94
C GLU A 130 4.52 -0.78 -24.15
N LYS A 131 3.63 -1.48 -24.86
CA LYS A 131 2.88 -0.88 -25.96
C LYS A 131 2.03 0.30 -25.48
N TYR A 132 1.31 0.16 -24.36
CA TYR A 132 0.55 1.27 -23.77
C TYR A 132 1.46 2.45 -23.42
N LEU A 133 2.58 2.20 -22.76
CA LEU A 133 3.55 3.25 -22.42
C LEU A 133 4.06 3.97 -23.67
N LYS A 134 4.38 3.23 -24.73
CA LYS A 134 4.85 3.80 -26.00
C LYS A 134 3.78 4.64 -26.70
N GLU A 135 2.54 4.16 -26.75
CA GLU A 135 1.41 4.90 -27.34
C GLU A 135 1.10 6.20 -26.59
N ASN A 136 1.42 6.26 -25.30
CA ASN A 136 1.27 7.44 -24.46
C ASN A 136 2.54 8.32 -24.37
N GLY A 137 3.61 7.99 -25.11
CA GLY A 137 4.86 8.76 -25.10
C GLY A 137 5.64 8.65 -23.78
N LEU A 138 5.43 7.57 -23.02
CA LEU A 138 6.04 7.31 -21.71
C LEU A 138 7.14 6.23 -21.75
N LEU A 139 7.36 5.62 -22.91
CA LEU A 139 8.45 4.67 -23.15
C LEU A 139 9.43 5.29 -24.15
N GLU A 140 10.72 5.31 -23.80
CA GLU A 140 11.82 5.71 -24.71
C GLU A 140 12.03 4.69 -25.85
#